data_AF-A0A6J4PHK3-F1
#
_entry.id   AF-A0A6J4PHK3-F1
#
_cell.length_a   1.000
_cell.length_b   1.000
_cell.length_c   1.000
_cell.angle_alpha   90.00
_cell.angle_beta   90.00
_cell.angle_gamma   90.00
#
_symmetry.space_group_name_H-M   'P 1'
#
loop_
_entity.id
_entity.type
_entity.pdbx_description
1 polymer ?
#
loop_
_entity_poly.entity_id
_entity_poly.type
_entity_poly.pdbx_seq_one_letter_code
_entity_poly.pdbx_strand_id
1 'polypeptide(L)'
;MINSLNPEVDSKLEFIRNTLTETGAIALRLRGTDWFAWATAGSSHTVLLTAETGVAELLITAETAWVLTDEIEAQRLQDEELPANFQIYIY
;
A
#
# COMPACT_ATOMS: atom_id res chain seq x y z
N MET A 1 -2.94 -0.13 19.26
CA MET A 1 -1.53 -0.58 19.16
C MET A 1 -0.84 0.36 18.20
N ILE A 2 0.41 0.78 18.45
CA ILE A 2 1.15 1.60 17.47
C ILE A 2 1.68 0.63 16.43
N ASN A 3 1.25 0.75 15.17
CA ASN A 3 1.80 -0.07 14.09
C ASN A 3 3.31 0.18 14.00
N SER A 4 4.08 -0.90 14.00
CA SER A 4 5.53 -0.86 13.83
C SER A 4 5.90 -0.94 12.34
N LEU A 5 7.05 -0.40 11.97
CA LEU A 5 7.62 -0.60 10.64
C LEU A 5 7.81 -2.11 10.37
N ASN A 6 7.44 -2.54 9.16
CA ASN A 6 7.66 -3.91 8.71
C ASN A 6 8.93 -3.97 7.81
N PRO A 7 9.99 -4.69 8.23
CA PRO A 7 11.24 -4.79 7.45
C PRO A 7 11.08 -5.40 6.05
N GLU A 8 10.10 -6.29 5.87
CA GLU A 8 9.78 -6.88 4.56
C GLU A 8 9.21 -5.81 3.63
N VAL A 9 8.31 -4.96 4.15
CA VAL A 9 7.74 -3.84 3.42
C VAL A 9 8.80 -2.82 3.06
N ASP A 10 9.71 -2.49 3.98
CA ASP A 10 10.83 -1.58 3.69
C ASP A 10 11.69 -2.06 2.53
N SER A 11 12.04 -3.35 2.53
CA SER A 11 12.84 -3.96 1.45
C SER A 11 12.11 -3.91 0.10
N LYS A 12 10.79 -4.13 0.09
CA LYS A 12 9.96 -4.02 -1.13
C LYS A 12 9.85 -2.58 -1.62
N LEU A 13 9.69 -1.62 -0.70
CA LEU A 13 9.65 -0.19 -1.06
C LEU A 13 11.00 0.27 -1.63
N GLU A 14 12.12 -0.19 -1.08
CA GLU A 14 13.45 0.08 -1.64
C GLU A 14 13.58 -0.47 -3.07
N PHE A 15 13.17 -1.73 -3.30
CA PHE A 15 13.14 -2.32 -4.63
C PHE A 15 12.33 -1.47 -5.62
N ILE A 16 11.11 -1.08 -5.25
CA ILE A 16 10.23 -0.27 -6.11
C ILE A 16 10.88 1.08 -6.42
N ARG A 17 11.47 1.76 -5.43
CA ARG A 17 12.14 3.06 -5.62
C ARG A 17 13.34 2.97 -6.55
N ASN A 18 14.11 1.89 -6.47
CA ASN A 18 15.20 1.63 -7.42
C ASN A 18 14.66 1.46 -8.84
N THR A 19 13.57 0.69 -9.01
CA THR A 19 12.92 0.53 -10.32
C THR A 19 12.37 1.84 -10.88
N LEU A 20 11.79 2.71 -10.04
CA LEU A 20 11.34 4.05 -10.46
C LEU A 20 12.51 4.87 -11.02
N THR A 21 13.65 4.84 -10.33
CA THR A 21 14.88 5.53 -10.75
C THR A 21 15.42 4.98 -12.08
N GLU A 22 15.51 3.66 -12.23
CA GLU A 22 16.02 3.01 -13.44
C GLU A 22 15.15 3.28 -14.68
N THR A 23 13.83 3.36 -14.48
CA THR A 23 12.86 3.58 -15.57
C THR A 23 12.58 5.05 -15.87
N GLY A 24 13.03 5.97 -15.01
CA GLY A 24 12.69 7.39 -15.08
C GLY A 24 11.22 7.68 -14.73
N ALA A 25 10.51 6.73 -14.11
CA ALA A 25 9.15 6.91 -13.65
C ALA A 25 9.11 7.69 -12.32
N ILE A 26 8.07 8.50 -12.13
CA ILE A 26 7.92 9.33 -10.91
C ILE A 26 7.08 8.65 -9.82
N ALA A 27 6.27 7.66 -10.18
CA ALA A 27 5.40 6.92 -9.26
C ALA A 27 4.97 5.57 -9.82
N LEU A 28 4.62 4.65 -8.92
CA LEU A 28 3.97 3.37 -9.20
C LEU A 28 2.60 3.34 -8.50
N ARG A 29 1.56 2.99 -9.25
CA ARG A 29 0.20 2.80 -8.71
C ARG A 29 -0.21 1.33 -8.82
N LEU A 30 -0.50 0.69 -7.68
CA LEU A 30 -0.94 -0.70 -7.59
C LEU A 30 -2.42 -0.74 -7.21
N ARG A 31 -3.23 -1.40 -8.04
CA ARG A 31 -4.70 -1.46 -7.88
C ARG A 31 -5.25 -2.88 -7.71
N GLY A 32 -4.44 -3.90 -8.01
CA GLY A 32 -4.83 -5.30 -7.87
C GLY A 32 -4.66 -5.79 -6.43
N THR A 33 -5.54 -6.67 -5.99
CA THR A 33 -5.51 -7.29 -4.65
C THR A 33 -4.19 -8.00 -4.35
N ASP A 34 -3.67 -8.74 -5.33
CA ASP A 34 -2.41 -9.48 -5.18
C ASP A 34 -1.21 -8.54 -4.98
N TRP A 35 -1.23 -7.40 -5.68
CA TRP A 35 -0.17 -6.39 -5.58
C TRP A 35 -0.23 -5.64 -4.27
N PHE A 36 -1.44 -5.37 -3.76
CA PHE A 36 -1.61 -4.78 -2.45
C PHE A 36 -1.08 -5.71 -1.37
N ALA A 37 -1.58 -6.95 -1.32
CA ALA A 37 -1.14 -7.95 -0.34
C ALA A 37 0.36 -8.20 -0.41
N TRP A 38 0.94 -8.26 -1.63
CA TRP A 38 2.38 -8.37 -1.77
C TRP A 38 3.11 -7.14 -1.19
N ALA A 39 2.71 -5.92 -1.55
CA ALA A 39 3.42 -4.71 -1.11
C ALA A 39 3.29 -4.42 0.40
N THR A 40 2.20 -4.87 1.03
CA THR A 40 1.93 -4.67 2.47
C THR A 40 2.40 -5.83 3.36
N ALA A 41 3.04 -6.85 2.78
CA ALA A 41 3.45 -8.08 3.48
C ALA A 41 2.27 -8.90 4.05
N GLY A 42 1.19 -9.00 3.27
CA GLY A 42 0.08 -9.91 3.51
C GLY A 42 -1.23 -9.23 3.91
N SER A 43 -1.27 -7.91 4.01
CA SER A 43 -2.49 -7.20 4.40
C SER A 43 -3.58 -7.33 3.33
N SER A 44 -4.83 -7.46 3.76
CA SER A 44 -6.00 -7.58 2.90
C SER A 44 -6.82 -6.30 2.92
N HIS A 45 -7.07 -5.72 1.74
CA HIS A 45 -8.01 -4.61 1.59
C HIS A 45 -9.35 -5.03 0.99
N THR A 46 -9.63 -6.33 0.95
CA THR A 46 -10.79 -6.87 0.25
C THR A 46 -11.95 -7.11 1.23
N VAL A 47 -13.06 -6.40 1.08
CA VAL A 47 -14.30 -6.61 1.86
C VAL A 47 -15.13 -7.79 1.31
N LEU A 48 -15.04 -8.05 0.00
CA LEU A 48 -15.70 -9.15 -0.71
C LEU A 48 -14.65 -9.99 -1.45
N LEU A 49 -14.46 -11.25 -1.05
CA LEU A 49 -13.45 -12.20 -1.56
C LEU A 49 -13.36 -12.33 -3.11
N THR A 50 -14.33 -11.82 -3.86
CA THR A 50 -14.43 -11.90 -5.32
C THR A 50 -14.13 -10.59 -6.07
N ALA A 51 -13.75 -9.50 -5.39
CA ALA A 51 -13.46 -8.23 -6.05
C ALA A 51 -12.02 -8.20 -6.61
N GLU A 52 -11.87 -8.06 -7.93
CA GLU A 52 -10.55 -8.00 -8.61
C GLU A 52 -9.79 -6.68 -8.37
N THR A 53 -10.53 -5.62 -8.05
CA THR A 53 -10.01 -4.33 -7.56
C THR A 53 -10.63 -4.08 -6.19
N GLY A 54 -9.84 -4.13 -5.12
CA GLY A 54 -10.36 -3.81 -3.78
C GLY A 54 -10.51 -2.30 -3.55
N VAL A 55 -11.01 -1.93 -2.37
CA VAL A 55 -11.36 -0.56 -1.94
C VAL A 55 -10.18 0.36 -1.63
N ALA A 56 -8.95 -0.10 -1.89
CA ALA A 56 -7.74 0.63 -1.61
C ALA A 56 -6.70 0.39 -2.71
N GLU A 57 -5.86 1.38 -2.91
CA GLU A 57 -4.79 1.36 -3.89
C GLU A 57 -3.50 1.86 -3.26
N LEU A 58 -2.35 1.40 -3.76
CA LEU A 58 -1.07 1.92 -3.31
C LEU A 58 -0.50 2.88 -4.34
N LEU A 59 -0.05 4.05 -3.87
CA LEU A 59 0.71 5.00 -4.67
C LEU A 59 2.09 5.17 -4.04
N ILE A 60 3.12 4.73 -4.74
CA ILE A 60 4.51 4.74 -4.26
C ILE A 60 5.31 5.72 -5.12
N THR A 61 6.02 6.62 -4.45
CA THR A 61 6.94 7.61 -5.05
C THR A 61 8.35 7.36 -4.53
N ALA A 62 9.32 8.15 -5.00
CA ALA A 62 10.68 8.13 -4.47
C ALA A 62 10.73 8.38 -2.95
N GLU A 63 9.83 9.21 -2.43
CA GLU A 63 9.87 9.68 -1.04
C GLU A 63 8.86 8.95 -0.16
N THR A 64 7.64 8.76 -0.66
CA THR A 64 6.48 8.39 0.14
C THR A 64 5.72 7.22 -0.47
N ALA A 65 5.11 6.40 0.39
CA ALA A 65 4.18 5.34 0.02
C ALA A 65 2.82 5.62 0.64
N TRP A 66 1.79 5.65 -0.19
CA TRP A 66 0.42 6.02 0.19
C TRP A 66 -0.53 4.86 -0.02
N VAL A 67 -1.50 4.75 0.87
CA VAL A 67 -2.74 3.99 0.67
C VAL A 67 -3.84 5.00 0.35
N LEU A 68 -4.40 4.90 -0.85
CA LEU A 68 -5.52 5.71 -1.32
C LEU A 68 -6.80 4.92 -1.10
N THR A 69 -7.75 5.46 -0.35
CA THR A 69 -9.02 4.77 -0.03
C THR A 69 -10.09 5.79 0.39
N ASP A 70 -11.33 5.34 0.61
CA ASP A 70 -12.41 6.18 1.11
C ASP A 70 -12.40 6.30 2.66
N GLU A 71 -13.21 7.22 3.18
CA GLU A 71 -13.26 7.49 4.63
C GLU A 71 -13.70 6.29 5.47
N ILE A 72 -14.54 5.41 4.91
CA ILE A 72 -15.08 4.24 5.60
C ILE A 72 -13.97 3.21 5.81
N GLU A 73 -13.18 2.96 4.77
CA GLU A 73 -12.15 1.92 4.77
C GLU A 73 -10.83 2.40 5.37
N ALA A 74 -10.55 3.71 5.34
CA ALA A 74 -9.35 4.29 5.95
C ALA A 74 -9.20 3.90 7.41
N GLN A 75 -10.26 4.03 8.20
CA GLN A 75 -10.23 3.71 9.63
C GLN A 75 -9.95 2.22 9.87
N ARG A 76 -10.66 1.34 9.16
CA ARG A 76 -10.48 -0.11 9.26
C ARG A 76 -9.05 -0.52 8.88
N LEU A 77 -8.52 0.03 7.80
CA LEU A 77 -7.17 -0.27 7.33
C LEU A 77 -6.08 0.20 8.30
N GLN A 78 -6.27 1.34 8.97
CA GLN A 78 -5.34 1.81 10.03
C GLN A 78 -5.34 0.88 11.23
N ASP A 79 -6.52 0.43 11.63
CA ASP A 79 -6.69 -0.34 12.87
C ASP A 79 -6.28 -1.80 12.73
N GLU A 80 -6.44 -2.38 11.53
CA GLU A 80 -6.39 -3.84 11.35
C GLU A 80 -5.24 -4.33 10.44
N GLU A 81 -4.82 -3.55 9.45
CA GLU A 81 -4.14 -4.13 8.27
C GLU A 81 -2.83 -3.43 7.89
N LEU A 82 -2.69 -2.11 8.02
CA LEU A 82 -1.60 -1.37 7.38
C LEU A 82 -0.35 -1.20 8.25
N PRO A 83 0.83 -1.66 7.81
CA PRO A 83 2.06 -1.36 8.52
C PRO A 83 2.40 0.14 8.45
N ALA A 84 3.15 0.65 9.43
CA ALA A 84 3.44 2.09 9.57
C ALA A 84 4.30 2.69 8.44
N ASN A 85 4.73 1.86 7.48
CA ASN A 85 5.46 2.26 6.29
C ASN A 85 4.58 3.08 5.32
N PHE A 86 3.25 2.98 5.42
CA PHE A 86 2.31 3.67 4.54
C PHE A 86 1.61 4.85 5.22
N GLN A 87 1.44 5.95 4.47
CA GLN A 87 0.56 7.06 4.83
C GLN A 87 -0.81 6.86 4.20
N ILE A 88 -1.88 7.33 4.83
CA ILE A 88 -3.23 7.25 4.26
C ILE A 88 -3.62 8.57 3.64
N TYR A 89 -4.19 8.49 2.43
CA TYR A 89 -4.87 9.58 1.77
C TYR A 89 -6.33 9.20 1.52
N ILE A 90 -7.23 10.00 2.08
CA ILE A 90 -8.68 9.85 1.94
C ILE A 90 -9.16 10.77 0.81
N TYR A 91 -9.95 10.23 -0.13
CA TYR A 91 -10.52 10.99 -1.25
C TYR A 91 -12.04 11.01 -1.27
#